data_AF-A0A6G0HXY0-F1
#
_entry.id   AF-A0A6G0HXY0-F1
#
_cell.length_a   1.000
_cell.length_b   1.000
_cell.length_c   1.000
_cell.angle_alpha   90.00
_cell.angle_beta   90.00
_cell.angle_gamma   90.00
#
_symmetry.space_group_name_H-M   'P 1'
#
loop_
_entity.id
_entity.type
_entity.pdbx_description
1 polymer ?
#
loop_
_entity_poly.entity_id
_entity_poly.type
_entity_poly.pdbx_seq_one_letter_code
_entity_poly.pdbx_strand_id
1 'polypeptide(L)'
;MRYPLLLMELLGATPESHHDRPQLTKALQAVKEINVNINEYKRRKDLVVKYRKGDEDTFIDKISKLSMHSIIKKSNRVSSHLKHLTGISPQIKDEAFDEAEKKFRLQERLIKSFIRDISLYLQHIRESASRAHRCISDRQFTEFKERTEALVINPLNQLLLMFAGPHKLIQKRFDKLLDYDNCKERADRLKDRRIQDELQAARNNYEALNAQLLDELPKFYVAAEETVYWLREVFRSSPEGFHEDDTGRAEAPPTGFF
;
A
#
# COMPACT_ATOMS: atom_id res chain seq x y z
N MET A 1 -21.84 4.17 -21.68
CA MET A 1 -21.90 5.57 -22.17
C MET A 1 -22.43 5.56 -23.60
N ARG A 2 -23.29 6.52 -24.00
CA ARG A 2 -23.91 6.59 -25.34
C ARG A 2 -23.09 7.38 -26.38
N TYR A 3 -22.11 8.17 -25.95
CA TYR A 3 -21.30 9.05 -26.81
C TYR A 3 -20.49 8.36 -27.93
N PRO A 4 -19.92 7.14 -27.77
CA PRO A 4 -19.22 6.47 -28.86
C PRO A 4 -20.13 6.11 -30.04
N LEU A 5 -21.39 5.76 -29.77
CA LEU A 5 -22.37 5.39 -30.80
C LEU A 5 -22.76 6.61 -31.63
N LEU A 6 -23.01 7.74 -30.96
CA LEU A 6 -23.27 9.04 -31.61
C LEU A 6 -22.10 9.50 -32.48
N LEU A 7 -20.86 9.44 -31.97
CA LEU A 7 -19.67 9.81 -32.76
C LEU A 7 -19.41 8.84 -33.92
N MET A 8 -19.77 7.57 -33.77
CA MET A 8 -19.65 6.58 -34.84
C MET A 8 -20.70 6.80 -35.94
N GLU A 9 -21.95 7.11 -35.58
CA GLU A 9 -23.01 7.49 -36.53
C GLU A 9 -22.67 8.80 -37.25
N LEU A 10 -22.19 9.81 -36.53
CA LEU A 10 -21.79 11.09 -37.10
C LEU A 10 -20.60 10.93 -38.05
N LEU A 11 -19.60 10.13 -37.69
CA LEU A 11 -18.48 9.80 -38.56
C LEU A 11 -18.92 8.99 -39.80
N GLY A 12 -19.91 8.11 -39.64
CA GLY A 12 -20.52 7.35 -40.75
C GLY A 12 -21.31 8.22 -41.72
N ALA A 13 -21.97 9.28 -41.22
CA ALA A 13 -22.70 10.25 -42.03
C ALA A 13 -21.80 11.34 -42.65
N THR A 14 -20.52 11.44 -42.23
CA THR A 14 -19.58 12.46 -42.71
C THR A 14 -18.77 11.93 -43.92
N PRO A 15 -18.80 12.58 -45.09
CA PRO A 15 -18.04 12.16 -46.28
C PRO A 15 -16.54 12.06 -46.05
N GLU A 16 -15.85 11.18 -46.79
CA GLU A 16 -14.40 10.95 -46.63
C GLU A 16 -13.54 12.19 -46.91
N SER A 17 -13.99 13.06 -47.81
CA SER A 17 -13.34 14.32 -48.18
C SER A 17 -13.63 15.48 -47.22
N HIS A 18 -14.46 15.27 -46.19
CA HIS A 18 -14.89 16.34 -45.30
C HIS A 18 -13.78 16.78 -44.33
N HIS A 19 -13.57 18.09 -44.21
CA HIS A 19 -12.50 18.67 -43.38
C HIS A 19 -12.59 18.29 -41.89
N ASP A 20 -13.81 18.06 -41.36
CA ASP A 20 -14.00 17.67 -39.95
C ASP A 20 -13.80 16.17 -39.64
N ARG A 21 -13.71 15.33 -40.68
CA ARG A 21 -13.60 13.87 -40.51
C ARG A 21 -12.37 13.44 -39.70
N PRO A 22 -11.18 14.04 -39.87
CA PRO A 22 -10.02 13.74 -39.03
C PRO A 22 -10.24 14.06 -37.55
N GLN A 23 -10.90 15.19 -37.23
CA GLN A 23 -11.20 15.54 -35.83
C GLN A 23 -12.26 14.61 -35.24
N LEU A 24 -13.30 14.25 -36.00
CA LEU A 24 -14.31 13.27 -35.59
C LEU A 24 -13.70 11.89 -35.31
N THR A 25 -12.76 11.45 -36.14
CA THR A 25 -12.02 10.19 -35.93
C THR A 25 -11.20 10.23 -34.64
N LYS A 26 -10.48 11.33 -34.40
CA LYS A 26 -9.72 11.52 -33.15
C LYS A 26 -10.63 11.55 -31.93
N ALA A 27 -11.77 12.24 -32.01
CA ALA A 27 -12.74 12.31 -30.92
C ALA A 27 -13.34 10.94 -30.61
N LEU A 28 -13.72 10.16 -31.63
CA LEU A 28 -14.22 8.79 -31.44
C LEU A 28 -13.18 7.89 -30.77
N GLN A 29 -11.92 7.98 -31.19
CA GLN A 29 -10.82 7.23 -30.61
C GLN A 29 -10.59 7.62 -29.13
N ALA A 30 -10.53 8.91 -28.82
CA ALA A 30 -10.38 9.41 -27.46
C ALA A 30 -11.52 8.95 -26.54
N VAL A 31 -12.78 8.97 -27.01
CA VAL A 31 -13.92 8.51 -26.21
C VAL A 31 -13.91 6.99 -26.01
N LYS A 32 -13.41 6.21 -26.99
CA LYS A 32 -13.17 4.77 -26.81
C LYS A 32 -12.10 4.52 -25.75
N GLU A 33 -11.00 5.24 -25.77
CA GLU A 33 -9.94 5.16 -24.76
C GLU A 33 -10.43 5.55 -23.37
N ILE A 34 -11.25 6.60 -23.25
CA ILE A 34 -11.90 6.97 -21.99
C ILE A 34 -12.76 5.82 -21.44
N ASN A 35 -13.55 5.15 -22.29
CA ASN A 35 -14.35 4.00 -21.82
C ASN A 35 -13.49 2.84 -21.33
N VAL A 36 -12.41 2.52 -22.04
CA VAL A 36 -11.45 1.50 -21.60
C VAL A 36 -10.85 1.89 -20.24
N ASN A 37 -10.40 3.13 -20.09
CA ASN A 37 -9.82 3.64 -18.85
C ASN A 37 -10.82 3.64 -17.69
N ILE A 38 -12.08 4.02 -17.92
CA ILE A 38 -13.15 3.95 -16.91
C ILE A 38 -13.40 2.51 -16.47
N ASN A 39 -13.50 1.59 -17.41
CA ASN A 39 -13.72 0.17 -17.10
C ASN A 39 -12.52 -0.41 -16.33
N GLU A 40 -11.30 -0.07 -16.72
CA GLU A 40 -10.10 -0.53 -16.03
C GLU A 40 -9.98 0.08 -14.63
N TYR A 41 -10.35 1.35 -14.45
CA TYR A 41 -10.42 1.97 -13.13
C TYR A 41 -11.44 1.28 -12.21
N LYS A 42 -12.66 0.99 -12.71
CA LYS A 42 -13.67 0.23 -11.95
C LYS A 42 -13.16 -1.14 -11.56
N ARG A 43 -12.56 -1.86 -12.52
CA ARG A 43 -11.97 -3.18 -12.29
C ARG A 43 -10.87 -3.15 -11.22
N ARG A 44 -9.99 -2.15 -11.25
CA ARG A 44 -8.97 -1.94 -10.22
C ARG A 44 -9.58 -1.75 -8.84
N LYS A 45 -10.61 -0.90 -8.71
CA LYS A 45 -11.34 -0.72 -7.45
C LYS A 45 -12.02 -1.99 -6.95
N ASP A 46 -12.68 -2.74 -7.83
CA ASP A 46 -13.36 -4.00 -7.47
C ASP A 46 -12.35 -5.05 -6.96
N LEU A 47 -11.14 -5.11 -7.52
CA LEU A 47 -10.07 -5.98 -7.04
C LEU A 47 -9.62 -5.58 -5.63
N VAL A 48 -9.48 -4.28 -5.33
CA VAL A 48 -9.14 -3.80 -3.99
C VAL A 48 -10.20 -4.22 -2.98
N VAL A 49 -11.48 -4.04 -3.29
CA VAL A 49 -12.59 -4.47 -2.41
C VAL A 49 -12.56 -5.98 -2.19
N LYS A 50 -12.35 -6.77 -3.26
CA LYS A 50 -12.27 -8.23 -3.18
C LYS A 50 -11.17 -8.72 -2.25
N TYR A 51 -9.99 -8.08 -2.27
CA TYR A 51 -8.85 -8.52 -1.47
C TYR A 51 -8.76 -7.89 -0.08
N ARG A 52 -9.43 -6.75 0.16
CA ARG A 52 -9.60 -6.17 1.51
C ARG A 52 -10.62 -6.93 2.36
N LYS A 53 -11.68 -7.50 1.77
CA LYS A 53 -12.73 -8.24 2.49
C LYS A 53 -12.28 -9.50 3.26
N GLY A 54 -11.04 -9.98 3.07
CA GLY A 54 -10.55 -11.18 3.75
C GLY A 54 -10.27 -11.04 5.26
N ASP A 55 -10.45 -9.85 5.85
CA ASP A 55 -10.28 -9.62 7.29
C ASP A 55 -11.50 -9.94 8.15
N GLU A 56 -12.71 -9.91 7.58
CA GLU A 56 -13.95 -10.24 8.31
C GLU A 56 -14.30 -11.74 8.27
N ASP A 57 -13.57 -12.52 7.47
CA ASP A 57 -13.81 -13.95 7.35
C ASP A 57 -13.36 -14.69 8.62
N THR A 58 -14.30 -15.37 9.27
CA THR A 58 -13.99 -16.28 10.36
C THR A 58 -13.11 -17.44 9.89
N PHE A 59 -12.47 -18.15 10.82
CA PHE A 59 -11.63 -19.31 10.48
C PHE A 59 -12.41 -20.39 9.71
N ILE A 60 -13.72 -20.52 9.98
CA ILE A 60 -14.63 -21.43 9.30
C ILE A 60 -14.90 -20.98 7.85
N ASP A 61 -15.06 -19.66 7.62
CA ASP A 61 -15.18 -19.08 6.26
C ASP A 61 -13.90 -19.23 5.44
N LYS A 62 -12.73 -19.26 6.08
CA LYS A 62 -11.45 -19.51 5.42
C LYS A 62 -11.31 -20.96 4.97
N ILE A 63 -11.84 -21.91 5.75
CA ILE A 63 -11.84 -23.35 5.41
C ILE A 63 -12.85 -23.65 4.30
N SER A 64 -14.04 -23.05 4.34
CA SER A 64 -15.07 -23.25 3.30
C SER A 64 -14.67 -22.69 1.92
N LYS A 65 -13.72 -21.74 1.87
CA LYS A 65 -13.14 -21.18 0.64
C LYS A 65 -11.92 -21.96 0.11
N LEU A 66 -11.51 -23.05 0.77
CA LEU A 66 -10.42 -23.92 0.30
C LEU A 66 -10.87 -24.73 -0.93
N SER A 67 -10.67 -24.17 -2.11
CA SER A 67 -10.78 -24.91 -3.38
C SER A 67 -9.47 -25.63 -3.70
N MET A 68 -9.54 -26.89 -4.17
CA MET A 68 -8.37 -27.62 -4.71
C MET A 68 -7.63 -26.79 -5.79
N HIS A 69 -8.35 -26.01 -6.59
CA HIS A 69 -7.77 -25.11 -7.59
C HIS A 69 -6.93 -23.98 -6.96
N SER A 70 -7.34 -23.48 -5.78
CA SER A 70 -6.59 -22.47 -5.02
C SER A 70 -5.35 -23.05 -4.33
N ILE A 71 -5.43 -24.30 -3.88
CA ILE A 71 -4.30 -25.02 -3.26
C ILE A 71 -3.23 -25.33 -4.31
N ILE A 72 -3.62 -25.79 -5.50
CA ILE A 72 -2.71 -26.01 -6.64
C ILE A 72 -1.98 -24.71 -7.02
N LYS A 73 -2.69 -23.57 -7.08
CA LYS A 73 -2.06 -22.27 -7.32
C LYS A 73 -1.04 -21.90 -6.26
N LYS A 74 -1.32 -22.12 -4.97
CA LYS A 74 -0.33 -21.91 -3.90
C LYS A 74 0.90 -22.81 -4.06
N SER A 75 0.72 -24.09 -4.39
CA SER A 75 1.83 -25.02 -4.63
C SER A 75 2.70 -24.56 -5.81
N ASN A 76 2.08 -24.22 -6.94
CA ASN A 76 2.79 -23.72 -8.13
C ASN A 76 3.53 -22.40 -7.86
N ARG A 77 2.97 -21.52 -7.02
CA ARG A 77 3.64 -20.27 -6.59
C ARG A 77 4.87 -20.55 -5.74
N VAL A 78 4.81 -21.50 -4.80
CA VAL A 78 5.98 -21.88 -3.99
C VAL A 78 7.09 -22.44 -4.89
N SER A 79 6.75 -23.33 -5.82
CA SER A 79 7.71 -23.87 -6.80
C SER A 79 8.32 -22.77 -7.67
N SER A 80 7.49 -21.83 -8.16
CA SER A 80 7.94 -20.71 -9.00
C SER A 80 8.81 -19.72 -8.22
N HIS A 81 8.48 -19.44 -6.95
CA HIS A 81 9.32 -18.63 -6.06
C HIS A 81 10.71 -19.26 -5.84
N LEU A 82 10.78 -20.59 -5.69
CA LEU A 82 12.05 -21.30 -5.59
C LEU A 82 12.88 -21.20 -6.89
N LYS A 83 12.26 -21.22 -8.07
CA LYS A 83 12.94 -20.97 -9.36
C LYS A 83 13.48 -19.54 -9.46
N HIS A 84 12.73 -18.56 -8.93
CA HIS A 84 13.15 -17.16 -8.88
C HIS A 84 14.36 -16.96 -7.97
N LEU A 85 14.38 -17.58 -6.77
CA LEU A 85 15.51 -17.51 -5.82
C LEU A 85 16.78 -18.18 -6.35
N THR A 86 16.63 -19.23 -7.15
CA THR A 86 17.76 -19.97 -7.73
C THR A 86 18.29 -19.36 -9.03
N GLY A 87 17.68 -18.27 -9.52
CA GLY A 87 18.10 -17.59 -10.76
C GLY A 87 17.79 -18.35 -12.04
N ILE A 88 16.98 -19.41 -11.97
CA ILE A 88 16.68 -20.31 -13.09
C ILE A 88 15.62 -19.70 -14.03
N SER A 89 14.90 -18.67 -13.59
CA SER A 89 13.88 -17.96 -14.39
C SER A 89 14.26 -16.50 -14.65
N PRO A 90 14.07 -15.97 -15.87
CA PRO A 90 14.21 -14.54 -16.15
C PRO A 90 13.22 -13.75 -15.28
N GLN A 91 13.72 -12.77 -14.52
CA GLN A 91 12.87 -11.90 -13.71
C GLN A 91 12.58 -10.60 -14.45
N ILE A 92 11.32 -10.19 -14.50
CA ILE A 92 10.94 -8.83 -14.87
C ILE A 92 11.19 -7.95 -13.64
N LYS A 93 12.24 -7.14 -13.69
CA LYS A 93 12.52 -6.13 -12.66
C LYS A 93 11.52 -4.98 -12.83
N ASP A 94 10.72 -4.72 -11.81
CA ASP A 94 9.78 -3.59 -11.76
C ASP A 94 10.34 -2.55 -10.80
N GLU A 95 11.35 -1.80 -11.27
CA GLU A 95 12.13 -0.88 -10.42
C GLU A 95 11.25 0.19 -9.76
N ALA A 96 10.20 0.65 -10.46
CA ALA A 96 9.25 1.63 -9.93
C ALA A 96 8.46 1.05 -8.75
N PHE A 97 7.99 -0.20 -8.87
CA PHE A 97 7.30 -0.87 -7.78
C PHE A 97 8.25 -1.18 -6.62
N ASP A 98 9.45 -1.66 -6.92
CA ASP A 98 10.45 -2.04 -5.91
C ASP A 98 10.82 -0.83 -5.02
N GLU A 99 11.00 0.35 -5.62
CA GLU A 99 11.28 1.58 -4.88
C GLU A 99 10.06 2.04 -4.05
N ALA A 100 8.84 1.95 -4.61
CA ALA A 100 7.61 2.27 -3.88
C ALA A 100 7.39 1.34 -2.67
N GLU A 101 7.62 0.04 -2.84
CA GLU A 101 7.54 -0.95 -1.75
C GLU A 101 8.62 -0.71 -0.70
N LYS A 102 9.86 -0.41 -1.12
CA LYS A 102 10.97 -0.10 -0.20
C LYS A 102 10.65 1.10 0.68
N LYS A 103 10.15 2.20 0.09
CA LYS A 103 9.71 3.39 0.84
C LYS A 103 8.57 3.06 1.80
N PHE A 104 7.58 2.32 1.33
CA PHE A 104 6.45 1.86 2.17
C PHE A 104 6.93 1.06 3.39
N ARG A 105 7.81 0.07 3.20
CA ARG A 105 8.37 -0.75 4.30
C ARG A 105 9.29 0.04 5.21
N LEU A 106 10.06 1.00 4.68
CA LEU A 106 10.89 1.88 5.50
C LEU A 106 10.01 2.75 6.41
N GLN A 107 8.96 3.35 5.88
CA GLN A 107 8.05 4.20 6.65
C GLN A 107 7.39 3.43 7.81
N GLU A 108 6.94 2.20 7.57
CA GLU A 108 6.38 1.35 8.63
C GLU A 108 7.39 1.07 9.75
N ARG A 109 8.66 0.79 9.39
CA ARG A 109 9.73 0.57 10.36
C ARG A 109 10.03 1.81 11.19
N LEU A 110 10.08 2.98 10.56
CA LEU A 110 10.32 4.26 11.23
C LEU A 110 9.20 4.58 12.23
N ILE A 111 7.93 4.34 11.85
CA ILE A 111 6.79 4.51 12.76
C ILE A 111 6.90 3.58 13.97
N LYS A 112 7.20 2.29 13.75
CA LYS A 112 7.41 1.32 14.83
C LYS A 112 8.57 1.71 15.75
N SER A 113 9.66 2.21 15.18
CA SER A 113 10.80 2.73 15.95
C SER A 113 10.36 3.89 16.81
N PHE A 114 9.70 4.89 16.23
CA PHE A 114 9.28 6.09 16.94
C PHE A 114 8.36 5.78 18.13
N ILE A 115 7.39 4.89 17.97
CA ILE A 115 6.53 4.43 19.08
C ILE A 115 7.38 3.81 20.21
N ARG A 116 8.31 2.92 19.86
CA ARG A 116 9.20 2.26 20.83
C ARG A 116 10.08 3.28 21.54
N ASP A 117 10.64 4.22 20.80
CA ASP A 117 11.58 5.20 21.33
C ASP A 117 10.87 6.19 22.27
N ILE A 118 9.63 6.63 21.97
CA ILE A 118 8.78 7.37 22.92
C ILE A 118 8.46 6.54 24.17
N SER A 119 8.15 5.25 24.00
CA SER A 119 7.81 4.38 25.13
C SER A 119 9.00 4.23 26.09
N LEU A 120 10.22 4.09 25.55
CA LEU A 120 11.47 4.05 26.32
C LEU A 120 11.73 5.39 27.02
N TYR A 121 11.46 6.52 26.36
CA TYR A 121 11.58 7.84 26.96
C TYR A 121 10.65 8.04 28.16
N LEU A 122 9.38 7.66 28.03
CA LEU A 122 8.42 7.71 29.13
C LEU A 122 8.85 6.84 30.32
N GLN A 123 9.43 5.67 30.05
CA GLN A 123 10.01 4.81 31.09
C GLN A 123 11.21 5.46 31.76
N HIS A 124 12.12 6.05 30.98
CA HIS A 124 13.31 6.72 31.51
C HIS A 124 12.96 7.90 32.42
N ILE A 125 11.98 8.73 32.05
CA ILE A 125 11.49 9.82 32.90
C ILE A 125 10.99 9.27 34.24
N ARG A 126 10.15 8.22 34.21
CA ARG A 126 9.60 7.58 35.41
C ARG A 126 10.70 7.07 36.35
N GLU A 127 11.70 6.41 35.80
CA GLU A 127 12.81 5.85 36.56
C GLU A 127 13.72 6.95 37.13
N SER A 128 13.95 8.03 36.39
CA SER A 128 14.80 9.15 36.81
C SER A 128 14.17 9.94 37.96
N ALA A 129 12.85 10.19 37.89
CA ALA A 129 12.08 10.80 38.97
C ALA A 129 12.17 10.00 40.27
N SER A 130 11.95 8.68 40.18
CA SER A 130 12.01 7.76 41.31
C SER A 130 13.39 7.74 41.98
N ARG A 131 14.47 7.67 41.17
CA ARG A 131 15.86 7.67 41.67
C ARG A 131 16.27 8.97 42.36
N ALA A 132 15.79 10.12 41.86
CA ALA A 132 16.12 11.42 42.42
C ALA A 132 15.40 11.70 43.76
N HIS A 133 14.56 10.78 44.26
CA HIS A 133 13.58 11.03 45.34
C HIS A 133 12.73 12.29 45.11
N ARG A 134 12.72 12.80 43.87
CA ARG A 134 11.87 13.91 43.46
C ARG A 134 10.53 13.29 43.16
N CYS A 135 9.53 13.63 43.97
CA CYS A 135 8.16 13.51 43.52
C CYS A 135 7.96 14.52 42.39
N ILE A 136 8.28 14.13 41.14
CA ILE A 136 7.38 14.55 40.06
C ILE A 136 6.02 14.17 40.60
N SER A 137 5.11 15.14 40.78
CA SER A 137 3.80 14.78 41.33
C SER A 137 3.30 13.65 40.43
N ASP A 138 3.02 12.46 40.98
CA ASP A 138 2.65 11.29 40.16
C ASP A 138 1.55 11.66 39.15
N ARG A 139 0.73 12.63 39.55
CA ARG A 139 -0.21 13.38 38.74
C ARG A 139 0.38 14.00 37.46
N GLN A 140 1.41 14.85 37.54
CA GLN A 140 2.04 15.47 36.36
C GLN A 140 2.66 14.45 35.40
N PHE A 141 3.34 13.43 35.91
CA PHE A 141 3.86 12.35 35.06
C PHE A 141 2.72 11.58 34.39
N THR A 142 1.68 11.26 35.15
CA THR A 142 0.49 10.55 34.63
C THR A 142 -0.20 11.37 33.55
N GLU A 143 -0.44 12.67 33.78
CA GLU A 143 -1.05 13.58 32.80
C GLU A 143 -0.20 13.69 31.52
N PHE A 144 1.13 13.78 31.64
CA PHE A 144 2.04 13.81 30.48
C PHE A 144 2.02 12.48 29.70
N LYS A 145 2.08 11.35 30.42
CA LYS A 145 2.04 10.02 29.83
C LYS A 145 0.73 9.80 29.08
N GLU A 146 -0.42 10.04 29.72
CA GLU A 146 -1.74 9.88 29.12
C GLU A 146 -1.91 10.76 27.89
N ARG A 147 -1.44 12.02 27.95
CA ARG A 147 -1.46 12.93 26.81
C ARG A 147 -0.58 12.43 25.65
N THR A 148 0.63 11.95 25.94
CA THR A 148 1.54 11.38 24.93
C THR A 148 0.95 10.12 24.30
N GLU A 149 0.35 9.26 25.11
CA GLU A 149 -0.36 8.06 24.63
C GLU A 149 -1.52 8.45 23.72
N ALA A 150 -2.38 9.38 24.16
CA ALA A 150 -3.57 9.80 23.43
C ALA A 150 -3.26 10.55 22.13
N LEU A 151 -2.30 11.47 22.16
CA LEU A 151 -2.04 12.39 21.04
C LEU A 151 -0.95 11.92 20.08
N VAL A 152 -0.10 10.97 20.50
CA VAL A 152 1.04 10.51 19.69
C VAL A 152 1.00 9.01 19.46
N ILE A 153 1.08 8.20 20.52
CA ILE A 153 1.20 6.74 20.38
C ILE A 153 -0.06 6.12 19.76
N ASN A 154 -1.25 6.50 20.21
CA ASN A 154 -2.51 5.96 19.69
C ASN A 154 -2.71 6.31 18.20
N PRO A 155 -2.53 7.57 17.75
CA PRO A 155 -2.54 7.90 16.32
C PRO A 155 -1.49 7.13 15.50
N LEU A 156 -0.26 6.96 16.00
CA LEU A 156 0.75 6.16 15.30
C LEU A 156 0.35 4.68 15.19
N ASN A 157 -0.27 4.12 16.23
CA ASN A 157 -0.81 2.75 16.19
C ASN A 157 -1.97 2.63 15.18
N GLN A 158 -2.88 3.62 15.12
CA GLN A 158 -3.94 3.64 14.11
C GLN A 158 -3.36 3.73 12.70
N LEU A 159 -2.33 4.57 12.49
CA LEU A 159 -1.62 4.66 11.24
C LEU A 159 -1.00 3.31 10.86
N LEU A 160 -0.37 2.58 11.79
CA LEU A 160 0.17 1.23 11.54
C LEU A 160 -0.90 0.23 11.09
N LEU A 161 -2.11 0.28 11.66
CA LEU A 161 -3.22 -0.58 11.22
C LEU A 161 -3.57 -0.34 9.74
N MET A 162 -3.40 0.88 9.23
CA MET A 162 -3.66 1.21 7.82
C MET A 162 -2.67 0.53 6.85
N PHE A 163 -1.48 0.10 7.31
CA PHE A 163 -0.50 -0.62 6.48
C PHE A 163 -0.94 -2.05 6.14
N ALA A 164 -1.90 -2.64 6.87
CA ALA A 164 -2.32 -4.04 6.66
C ALA A 164 -2.95 -4.27 5.28
N GLY A 165 -3.76 -3.33 4.79
CA GLY A 165 -4.39 -3.40 3.47
C GLY A 165 -3.38 -3.39 2.32
N PRO A 166 -2.51 -2.36 2.24
CA PRO A 166 -1.44 -2.31 1.25
C PRO A 166 -0.50 -3.52 1.30
N HIS A 167 -0.10 -4.02 2.47
CA HIS A 167 0.70 -5.25 2.60
C HIS A 167 0.06 -6.45 1.89
N LYS A 168 -1.25 -6.64 2.07
CA LYS A 168 -1.97 -7.73 1.41
C LYS A 168 -2.00 -7.56 -0.09
N LEU A 169 -2.20 -6.34 -0.58
CA LEU A 169 -2.21 -6.07 -2.02
C LEU A 169 -0.82 -6.28 -2.64
N ILE A 170 0.25 -5.86 -1.96
CA ILE A 170 1.63 -6.14 -2.35
C ILE A 170 1.86 -7.65 -2.45
N GLN A 171 1.48 -8.42 -1.42
CA GLN A 171 1.57 -9.89 -1.46
C GLN A 171 0.74 -10.49 -2.60
N LYS A 172 -0.46 -9.95 -2.86
CA LYS A 172 -1.31 -10.40 -3.96
C LYS A 172 -0.73 -10.09 -5.32
N ARG A 173 -0.04 -8.96 -5.49
CA ARG A 173 0.71 -8.66 -6.70
C ARG A 173 1.78 -9.70 -6.95
N PHE A 174 2.60 -10.02 -5.94
CA PHE A 174 3.62 -11.08 -6.06
C PHE A 174 3.01 -12.45 -6.42
N ASP A 175 1.94 -12.84 -5.73
CA ASP A 175 1.15 -14.04 -6.06
C ASP A 175 0.72 -14.06 -7.54
N LYS A 176 0.31 -12.91 -8.10
CA LYS A 176 -0.19 -12.78 -9.48
C LYS A 176 0.91 -12.70 -10.52
N LEU A 177 2.06 -12.14 -10.17
CA LEU A 177 3.24 -12.21 -11.01
C LEU A 177 3.66 -13.67 -11.23
N LEU A 178 3.71 -14.46 -10.16
CA LEU A 178 4.02 -15.90 -10.25
C LEU A 178 2.96 -16.68 -11.04
N ASP A 179 1.66 -16.35 -10.90
CA ASP A 179 0.61 -16.94 -11.73
C ASP A 179 0.85 -16.62 -13.23
N TYR A 180 1.20 -15.36 -13.55
CA TYR A 180 1.48 -14.91 -14.92
C TYR A 180 2.71 -15.61 -15.52
N ASP A 181 3.83 -15.65 -14.81
CA ASP A 181 5.06 -16.31 -15.26
C ASP A 181 4.83 -17.81 -15.56
N ASN A 182 4.11 -18.50 -14.67
CA ASN A 182 3.76 -19.92 -14.85
C ASN A 182 2.85 -20.12 -16.08
N CYS A 183 1.85 -19.26 -16.29
CA CYS A 183 0.99 -19.32 -17.47
C CYS A 183 1.78 -19.01 -18.75
N LYS A 184 2.75 -18.10 -18.70
CA LYS A 184 3.60 -17.72 -19.84
C LYS A 184 4.49 -18.89 -20.26
N GLU A 185 5.19 -19.51 -19.31
CA GLU A 185 6.02 -20.70 -19.55
C GLU A 185 5.19 -21.84 -20.18
N ARG A 186 3.95 -22.03 -19.73
CA ARG A 186 3.04 -23.05 -20.26
C ARG A 186 2.51 -22.71 -21.67
N ALA A 187 2.17 -21.45 -21.92
CA ALA A 187 1.68 -20.98 -23.21
C ALA A 187 2.75 -21.10 -24.29
N ASP A 188 4.00 -20.75 -23.98
CA ASP A 188 5.13 -20.82 -24.89
C ASP A 188 5.43 -22.27 -25.33
N ARG A 189 5.20 -23.24 -24.44
CA ARG A 189 5.40 -24.68 -24.70
C ARG A 189 4.29 -25.31 -25.53
N LEU A 190 3.04 -25.03 -25.20
CA LEU A 190 1.89 -25.81 -25.70
C LEU A 190 1.15 -25.12 -26.86
N LYS A 191 1.29 -23.80 -27.04
CA LYS A 191 0.68 -23.01 -28.14
C LYS A 191 -0.83 -23.21 -28.35
N ASP A 192 -1.55 -23.64 -27.31
CA ASP A 192 -3.02 -23.85 -27.33
C ASP A 192 -3.75 -22.51 -27.09
N ARG A 193 -4.83 -22.28 -27.85
CA ARG A 193 -5.71 -21.11 -27.73
C ARG A 193 -6.29 -20.96 -26.32
N ARG A 194 -6.68 -22.06 -25.65
CA ARG A 194 -7.21 -21.99 -24.27
C ARG A 194 -6.17 -21.53 -23.27
N ILE A 195 -4.91 -21.92 -23.47
CA ILE A 195 -3.80 -21.54 -22.59
C ILE A 195 -3.43 -20.07 -22.83
N GLN A 196 -3.59 -19.57 -24.06
CA GLN A 196 -3.46 -18.13 -24.34
C GLN A 196 -4.54 -17.30 -23.65
N ASP A 197 -5.78 -17.76 -23.61
CA ASP A 197 -6.86 -17.07 -22.88
C ASP A 197 -6.56 -17.03 -21.36
N GLU A 198 -6.05 -18.12 -20.79
CA GLU A 198 -5.59 -18.17 -19.39
C GLU A 198 -4.42 -17.22 -19.12
N LEU A 199 -3.43 -17.18 -20.03
CA LEU A 199 -2.30 -16.25 -19.96
C LEU A 199 -2.78 -14.80 -19.97
N GLN A 200 -3.71 -14.46 -20.87
CA GLN A 200 -4.25 -13.10 -20.94
C GLN A 200 -5.00 -12.73 -19.66
N ALA A 201 -5.77 -13.65 -19.08
CA ALA A 201 -6.44 -13.42 -17.80
C ALA A 201 -5.44 -13.25 -16.64
N ALA A 202 -4.38 -14.06 -16.59
CA ALA A 202 -3.33 -13.95 -15.58
C ALA A 202 -2.59 -12.60 -15.69
N ARG A 203 -2.21 -12.21 -16.90
CA ARG A 203 -1.60 -10.92 -17.23
C ARG A 203 -2.47 -9.76 -16.78
N ASN A 204 -3.73 -9.73 -17.21
CA ASN A 204 -4.68 -8.67 -16.88
C ASN A 204 -4.90 -8.53 -15.37
N ASN A 205 -4.80 -9.61 -14.59
CA ASN A 205 -4.95 -9.56 -13.13
C ASN A 205 -3.70 -9.02 -12.44
N TYR A 206 -2.52 -9.40 -12.93
CA TYR A 206 -1.25 -8.87 -12.45
C TYR A 206 -1.13 -7.36 -12.75
N GLU A 207 -1.32 -6.97 -14.01
CA GLU A 207 -1.18 -5.57 -14.45
C GLU A 207 -2.15 -4.64 -13.71
N ALA A 208 -3.39 -5.08 -13.46
CA ALA A 208 -4.36 -4.30 -12.70
C ALA A 208 -3.93 -4.07 -11.25
N LEU A 209 -3.42 -5.10 -10.55
CA LEU A 209 -2.90 -4.95 -9.18
C LEU A 209 -1.62 -4.11 -9.15
N ASN A 210 -0.73 -4.31 -10.12
CA ASN A 210 0.51 -3.55 -10.22
C ASN A 210 0.23 -2.05 -10.42
N ALA A 211 -0.61 -1.70 -11.39
CA ALA A 211 -0.98 -0.32 -11.69
C ALA A 211 -1.71 0.34 -10.51
N GLN A 212 -2.53 -0.41 -9.77
CA GLN A 212 -3.18 0.11 -8.57
C GLN A 212 -2.16 0.46 -7.48
N LEU A 213 -1.19 -0.42 -7.23
CA LEU A 213 -0.17 -0.19 -6.20
C LEU A 213 0.80 0.93 -6.57
N LEU A 214 1.18 1.03 -7.86
CA LEU A 214 2.01 2.13 -8.36
C LEU A 214 1.31 3.50 -8.21
N ASP A 215 -0.03 3.54 -8.27
CA ASP A 215 -0.80 4.77 -8.06
C ASP A 215 -1.02 5.09 -6.57
N GLU A 216 -1.30 4.08 -5.74
CA GLU A 216 -1.71 4.29 -4.34
C GLU A 216 -0.57 4.30 -3.32
N LEU A 217 0.48 3.49 -3.49
CA LEU A 217 1.59 3.42 -2.52
C LEU A 217 2.32 4.77 -2.35
N PRO A 218 2.64 5.52 -3.42
CA PRO A 218 3.28 6.82 -3.25
C PRO A 218 2.40 7.83 -2.51
N LYS A 219 1.09 7.84 -2.78
CA LYS A 219 0.12 8.72 -2.11
C LYS A 219 0.00 8.36 -0.63
N PHE A 220 -0.06 7.07 -0.33
CA PHE A 220 -0.07 6.57 1.04
C PHE A 220 1.22 6.95 1.79
N TYR A 221 2.38 6.80 1.14
CA TYR A 221 3.68 7.19 1.72
C TYR A 221 3.68 8.68 2.11
N VAL A 222 3.29 9.57 1.21
CA VAL A 222 3.26 11.02 1.48
C VAL A 222 2.33 11.34 2.65
N ALA A 223 1.10 10.79 2.65
CA ALA A 223 0.15 11.03 3.74
C ALA A 223 0.65 10.48 5.10
N ALA A 224 1.31 9.31 5.10
CA ALA A 224 1.88 8.74 6.30
C ALA A 224 3.09 9.56 6.80
N GLU A 225 3.91 10.08 5.90
CA GLU A 225 5.04 10.97 6.22
C GLU A 225 4.58 12.28 6.85
N GLU A 226 3.58 12.94 6.25
CA GLU A 226 2.96 14.15 6.81
C GLU A 226 2.36 13.89 8.20
N THR A 227 1.64 12.77 8.35
CA THR A 227 1.04 12.40 9.65
C THR A 227 2.12 12.22 10.72
N VAL A 228 3.20 11.49 10.40
CA VAL A 228 4.32 11.28 11.33
C VAL A 228 5.01 12.60 11.67
N TYR A 229 5.19 13.48 10.69
CA TYR A 229 5.75 14.81 10.90
C TYR A 229 4.91 15.62 11.92
N TRP A 230 3.59 15.68 11.74
CA TRP A 230 2.70 16.38 12.67
C TRP A 230 2.72 15.76 14.07
N LEU A 231 2.76 14.43 14.19
CA LEU A 231 2.81 13.76 15.48
C LEU A 231 4.14 14.00 16.21
N ARG A 232 5.25 14.13 15.47
CA ARG A 232 6.54 14.59 16.01
C ARG A 232 6.45 16.02 16.52
N GLU A 233 5.74 16.90 15.81
CA GLU A 233 5.52 18.28 16.25
C GLU A 233 4.67 18.36 17.53
N VAL A 234 3.61 17.56 17.61
CA VAL A 234 2.74 17.46 18.79
C VAL A 234 3.51 16.92 20.01
N PHE A 235 4.39 15.95 19.79
CA PHE A 235 5.28 15.45 20.84
C PHE A 235 6.25 16.55 21.32
N ARG A 236 6.88 17.28 20.38
CA ARG A 236 7.86 18.34 20.71
C ARG A 236 7.23 19.57 21.36
N SER A 237 6.01 19.92 20.98
CA SER A 237 5.26 21.05 21.52
C SER A 237 4.48 20.70 22.79
N SER A 238 4.52 19.44 23.25
CA SER A 238 3.98 19.10 24.56
C SER A 238 4.81 19.85 25.60
N PRO A 239 4.19 20.74 26.40
CA PRO A 239 4.92 21.59 27.33
C PRO A 239 5.76 20.69 28.23
N GLU A 240 7.06 20.98 28.26
CA GLU A 240 8.04 20.29 29.09
C GLU A 240 7.55 20.27 30.54
N GLY A 241 6.98 19.15 30.95
CA GLY A 241 6.90 18.79 32.35
C GLY A 241 8.29 18.34 32.79
N PHE A 242 9.17 19.30 33.07
CA PHE A 242 10.42 19.19 33.83
C PHE A 242 11.70 18.71 33.12
N HIS A 243 12.65 19.64 33.00
CA HIS A 243 13.99 19.53 33.58
C HIS A 243 14.44 20.95 34.03
N GLU A 244 14.39 21.24 35.33
CA GLU A 244 15.29 22.26 35.91
C GLU A 244 16.62 21.54 36.14
N ASP A 245 17.62 21.86 35.31
CA ASP A 245 19.02 21.65 35.67
C ASP A 245 19.36 22.51 36.89
N ASP A 246 20.42 22.16 37.63
CA ASP A 246 20.95 22.94 38.76
C ASP A 246 21.38 24.39 38.38
N THR A 247 21.15 24.81 37.12
CA THR A 247 21.36 26.16 36.57
C THR A 247 20.11 26.81 35.93
N GLY A 248 18.93 26.16 35.98
CA GLY A 248 17.66 26.78 35.62
C GLY A 248 17.40 27.01 34.13
N ARG A 249 17.99 26.21 33.22
CA ARG A 249 17.65 26.24 31.78
C ARG A 249 17.03 24.93 31.31
N ALA A 250 15.99 25.06 30.50
CA ALA A 250 15.29 23.98 29.82
C ALA A 250 16.14 23.40 28.67
N GLU A 251 16.31 22.08 28.63
CA GLU A 251 16.83 21.36 27.46
C GLU A 251 15.73 20.55 26.77
N ALA A 252 15.66 20.69 25.45
CA ALA A 252 14.73 20.01 24.56
C ALA A 252 14.92 18.47 24.60
N PRO A 253 13.90 17.66 24.23
CA PRO A 253 14.06 16.22 24.07
C PRO A 253 15.28 15.90 23.19
N PRO A 254 16.03 14.82 23.48
CA PRO A 254 17.25 14.52 22.76
C PRO A 254 16.95 14.50 21.26
N THR A 255 17.65 15.36 20.52
CA THR A 255 17.52 15.52 19.06
C THR A 255 17.84 14.24 18.29
N GLY A 256 18.20 13.15 18.97
CA GLY A 256 18.54 11.85 18.41
C GLY A 256 17.36 10.91 18.13
N PHE A 257 16.10 11.32 18.27
CA PHE A 257 14.97 10.54 17.77
C PHE A 257 14.91 10.62 16.23
N PHE A 258 15.72 9.81 15.54
CA PHE A 258 15.73 9.65 14.09
C PHE A 258 15.28 8.25 13.66
#